data_AF-A0A718QQ18-F1
#
_entry.id   AF-A0A718QQ18-F1
#
_cell.length_a   1.000
_cell.length_b   1.000
_cell.length_c   1.000
_cell.angle_alpha   90.00
_cell.angle_beta   90.00
_cell.angle_gamma   90.00
#
_symmetry.space_group_name_H-M   'P 1'
#
loop_
_entity.id
_entity.type
_entity.pdbx_description
1 polymer ?
#
loop_
_entity_poly.entity_id
_entity_poly.type
_entity_poly.pdbx_seq_one_letter_code
_entity_poly.pdbx_strand_id
1 'polypeptide(L)' 'AVENDSDESIVPPGIGQRSERVLIRALRTLHICAIDPDSNRELDMVMAGNPARISQHDVDELIAAGLIIEL' A
#
# COMPACT_ATOMS: atom_id res chain seq x y z
N ALA A 1 -38.01 -14.98 21.67
CA ALA A 1 -37.67 -13.94 20.69
C ALA A 1 -36.16 -13.79 20.72
N VAL A 2 -35.57 -13.62 19.55
CA VAL A 2 -34.13 -13.54 19.26
C VAL A 2 -33.41 -12.46 20.10
N GLU A 3 -32.38 -12.87 20.83
CA GLU A 3 -31.32 -11.96 21.28
C GLU A 3 -30.05 -12.37 20.52
N ASN A 4 -29.75 -11.56 19.51
CA ASN A 4 -28.66 -11.74 18.57
C ASN A 4 -27.47 -10.96 19.11
N ASP A 5 -26.68 -11.57 20.00
CA ASP A 5 -25.35 -11.06 20.37
C ASP A 5 -24.37 -11.35 19.22
N SER A 6 -24.53 -10.61 18.13
CA SER A 6 -23.47 -10.42 17.16
C SER A 6 -22.52 -9.38 17.76
N ASP A 7 -21.50 -9.86 18.47
CA ASP A 7 -20.31 -9.10 18.84
C ASP A 7 -19.58 -8.74 17.55
N GLU A 8 -20.10 -7.73 16.85
CA GLU A 8 -19.43 -7.08 15.74
C GLU A 8 -18.26 -6.34 16.36
N SER A 9 -17.13 -7.05 16.47
CA SER A 9 -15.85 -6.46 16.82
C SER A 9 -15.52 -5.44 15.74
N ILE A 10 -15.92 -4.20 15.98
CA ILE A 10 -15.50 -3.02 15.22
C ILE A 10 -14.02 -2.83 15.54
N VAL A 11 -13.19 -3.65 14.90
CA VAL A 11 -11.77 -3.38 14.80
C VAL A 11 -11.63 -2.09 13.99
N PRO A 12 -11.03 -1.02 14.54
CA PRO A 12 -10.69 0.14 13.73
C PRO A 12 -9.81 -0.35 12.57
N PRO A 13 -10.07 0.05 11.31
CA PRO A 13 -9.22 -0.31 10.19
C PRO A 13 -7.92 0.48 10.31
N GLY A 14 -7.03 0.05 11.21
CA GLY A 14 -5.83 0.79 11.55
C GLY A 14 -4.64 -0.08 11.93
N ILE A 15 -4.82 -1.36 12.26
CA ILE A 15 -3.70 -2.19 12.72
C ILE A 15 -3.90 -3.64 12.24
N GLY A 16 -3.25 -3.99 11.13
CA GLY A 16 -2.96 -5.40 10.84
C GLY A 16 -3.74 -6.10 9.73
N GLN A 17 -4.49 -5.38 8.88
CA GLN A 17 -4.72 -5.95 7.55
C GLN A 17 -3.35 -5.92 6.85
N ARG A 18 -2.84 -7.09 6.45
CA ARG A 18 -1.80 -7.13 5.41
C ARG A 18 -2.47 -6.55 4.16
N SER A 19 -2.57 -5.23 4.07
CA SER A 19 -3.04 -4.53 2.89
C SER A 19 -2.22 -5.11 1.75
N GLU A 20 -2.91 -5.66 0.75
CA GLU A 20 -2.25 -6.22 -0.42
C GLU A 20 -1.30 -5.15 -0.95
N ARG A 21 0.00 -5.45 -0.93
CA ARG A 21 1.01 -4.51 -1.40
C ARG A 21 1.35 -4.87 -2.83
N VAL A 22 1.26 -3.88 -3.69
CA VAL A 22 1.46 -4.03 -5.14
C VAL A 22 2.89 -3.64 -5.46
N LEU A 23 3.57 -4.46 -6.28
CA LEU A 23 4.89 -4.16 -6.77
C LEU A 23 4.79 -3.14 -7.91
N ILE A 24 5.50 -2.03 -7.79
CA ILE A 24 5.47 -0.94 -8.75
C ILE A 24 6.89 -0.56 -9.15
N ARG A 25 7.03 0.19 -10.25
CA ARG A 25 8.23 0.96 -10.58
C ARG A 25 7.90 2.44 -10.57
N ALA A 26 8.68 3.22 -9.82
CA ALA A 26 8.52 4.66 -9.81
C ALA A 26 9.01 5.28 -11.13
N LEU A 27 8.22 6.16 -11.74
CA LEU A 27 8.61 6.93 -12.94
C LEU A 27 9.23 8.29 -12.58
N ARG A 28 9.08 8.71 -11.31
CA ARG A 28 9.60 9.93 -10.69
C ARG A 28 10.10 9.60 -9.28
N THR A 29 10.85 10.51 -8.66
CA THR A 29 11.19 10.37 -7.25
C THR A 29 9.96 10.69 -6.41
N LEU A 30 9.55 9.76 -5.55
CA LEU A 30 8.32 9.85 -4.74
C LEU A 30 8.67 9.84 -3.26
N HIS A 31 8.04 10.71 -2.48
CA HIS A 31 8.04 10.66 -1.02
C HIS A 31 6.76 9.96 -0.57
N ILE A 32 6.85 8.66 -0.28
CA ILE A 32 5.70 7.79 0.00
C ILE A 32 6.15 6.65 0.91
N CYS A 33 5.24 6.15 1.75
CA CYS A 33 5.48 4.94 2.55
C CYS A 33 5.47 3.70 1.65
N ALA A 34 6.64 3.18 1.34
CA ALA A 34 6.79 1.96 0.54
C ALA A 34 7.63 0.91 1.25
N ILE A 35 7.67 -0.30 0.70
CA ILE A 35 8.56 -1.37 1.16
C ILE A 35 9.50 -1.74 0.02
N ASP A 36 10.79 -1.77 0.32
CA ASP A 36 11.80 -2.30 -0.57
C ASP A 36 11.49 -3.79 -0.90
N PRO A 37 11.41 -4.18 -2.18
CA PRO A 37 10.97 -5.52 -2.55
C PRO A 37 11.98 -6.59 -2.12
N ASP A 38 13.27 -6.26 -2.07
CA ASP A 38 14.35 -7.23 -1.80
C ASP A 38 14.63 -7.35 -0.31
N SER A 39 14.78 -6.22 0.38
CA SER A 39 15.16 -6.17 1.79
C SER A 39 13.96 -6.15 2.75
N ASN A 40 12.74 -5.96 2.23
CA ASN A 40 11.52 -5.84 3.02
C ASN A 40 11.58 -4.71 4.07
N ARG A 41 12.40 -3.69 3.82
CA ARG A 41 12.54 -2.50 4.67
C ARG A 41 11.58 -1.40 4.23
N GLU A 42 11.15 -0.60 5.20
CA GLU A 42 10.39 0.61 4.90
C GLU A 42 11.26 1.64 4.18
N LEU A 43 10.63 2.31 3.22
CA LEU A 43 11.20 3.39 2.42
C LEU A 43 10.30 4.61 2.60
N ASP A 44 10.90 5.74 3.00
CA ASP A 44 10.22 7.04 3.00
C ASP A 44 10.30 7.74 1.64
N MET A 45 11.19 7.24 0.78
CA MET A 45 11.42 7.76 -0.57
C MET A 45 11.73 6.61 -1.53
N VAL A 46 11.11 6.66 -2.70
CA VAL A 46 11.40 5.77 -3.83
C VAL A 46 11.98 6.60 -4.97
N MET A 47 13.22 6.30 -5.34
CA MET A 47 13.89 6.98 -6.46
C MET A 47 13.27 6.59 -7.80
N ALA A 48 13.27 7.51 -8.76
CA ALA A 48 12.81 7.21 -10.12
C ALA A 48 13.56 6.00 -10.71
N GLY A 49 12.82 5.08 -11.31
CA GLY A 49 13.32 3.83 -11.87
C GLY A 49 13.38 2.67 -10.88
N ASN A 50 13.34 2.94 -9.56
CA ASN A 50 13.44 1.88 -8.56
C ASN A 50 12.08 1.21 -8.32
N PRO A 51 12.08 -0.12 -8.06
CA PRO A 51 10.89 -0.83 -7.67
C PRO A 51 10.58 -0.61 -6.19
N ALA A 52 9.30 -0.65 -5.84
CA ALA A 52 8.85 -0.62 -4.46
C ALA A 52 7.49 -1.32 -4.32
N ARG A 53 7.13 -1.74 -3.10
CA ARG A 53 5.80 -2.24 -2.78
C ARG A 53 5.01 -1.19 -2.01
N ILE A 54 3.90 -0.74 -2.58
CA ILE A 54 3.02 0.28 -1.98
C ILE A 54 1.64 -0.32 -1.66
N SER A 55 0.84 0.38 -0.89
CA SER A 55 -0.55 0.00 -0.63
C SER A 55 -1.35 -0.02 -1.94
N GLN A 56 -2.16 -1.05 -2.18
CA GLN A 56 -3.06 -1.09 -3.34
C GLN A 56 -3.99 0.14 -3.42
N HIS A 57 -4.35 0.73 -2.27
CA HIS A 57 -5.18 1.93 -2.21
C HIS A 57 -4.56 3.15 -2.92
N ASP A 58 -3.22 3.22 -3.01
CA ASP A 58 -2.53 4.36 -3.61
C ASP A 58 -2.22 4.13 -5.11
N VAL A 59 -2.36 2.90 -5.62
CA VAL A 59 -1.87 2.51 -6.95
C VAL A 59 -2.62 3.22 -8.06
N ASP A 60 -3.95 3.18 -8.05
CA ASP A 60 -4.78 3.73 -9.13
C ASP A 60 -4.57 5.24 -9.30
N GLU A 61 -4.51 5.98 -8.20
CA GLU A 61 -4.26 7.43 -8.20
C GLU A 61 -2.87 7.75 -8.78
N LEU A 62 -1.84 7.00 -8.36
CA LEU A 62 -0.46 7.22 -8.81
C LEU A 62 -0.25 6.81 -10.27
N ILE A 63 -0.95 5.77 -10.77
CA ILE A 63 -0.96 5.40 -12.19
C ILE A 63 -1.65 6.50 -13.00
N ALA A 64 -2.81 6.98 -12.57
CA ALA A 64 -3.54 8.06 -13.24
C ALA A 64 -2.72 9.36 -13.31
N ALA A 65 -1.93 9.63 -12.28
CA ALA A 65 -0.98 10.74 -12.24
C ALA A 65 0.29 10.51 -13.08
N GLY A 66 0.51 9.32 -13.63
CA GLY A 66 1.70 8.98 -14.42
C GLY A 66 2.98 8.95 -13.58
N LEU A 67 2.87 8.66 -12.28
CA LEU A 67 3.99 8.66 -11.34
C LEU A 67 4.62 7.28 -11.16
N ILE A 68 3.85 6.21 -11.42
CA ILE A 68 4.29 4.83 -11.29
C ILE A 68 3.77 3.98 -12.46
N ILE A 69 4.28 2.75 -12.55
CA ILE A 69 3.59 1.64 -13.20
C ILE A 69 3.57 0.43 -12.26
N GLU A 70 2.53 -0.39 -12.38
CA GLU A 70 2.50 -1.73 -11.77
C GLU A 70 3.39 -2.71 -12.54
N LEU A 71 3.98 -3.69 -11.83
CA LEU A 71 4.91 -4.69 -12.37
C LEU A 71 4.39 -6.12 -12.26
#